data_AF-A0A9P5ZPZ8-F1
#
_entry.id   AF-A0A9P5ZPZ8-F1
#
_cell.length_a   1.000
_cell.length_b   1.000
_cell.length_c   1.000
_cell.angle_alpha   90.00
_cell.angle_beta   90.00
_cell.angle_gamma   90.00
#
_symmetry.space_group_name_H-M   'P 1'
#
loop_
_entity.id
_entity.type
_entity.pdbx_description
1 polymer ?
#
loop_
_entity_poly.entity_id
_entity_poly.type
_entity_poly.pdbx_seq_one_letter_code
_entity_poly.pdbx_strand_id
1 'polypeptide(L)'
;MPTLGEKGAPACFHGDYDAVKQFIRKYKCLCTAYNLIDSQDKCDCILEYCSRSVRLFIESLTSYQNGNWSQLEDDILNYYDADLDDTQYIPDQLVKLVEKWQHLKISELTIWKRYQQEFFSKAGWLVSKGLINEDMQAGYFWYGIDHTFRKNIELHLLACNSHLGIDKAYPIKLVIQIAEELLERDRFEHDLVGANSKRPDWYTQSESDDSEDNE
;
A
#
# COMPACT_ATOMS: atom_id res chain seq x y z
N MET A 1 8.63 -2.52 28.93
CA MET A 1 8.05 -2.20 27.61
C MET A 1 6.86 -1.27 27.80
N PRO A 2 6.40 -0.49 26.79
CA PRO A 2 5.27 0.41 26.97
C PRO A 2 4.00 -0.39 27.25
N THR A 3 3.19 0.05 28.20
CA THR A 3 1.94 -0.65 28.53
C THR A 3 0.90 -0.46 27.42
N LEU A 4 -0.04 -1.40 27.31
CA LEU A 4 -1.02 -1.37 26.24
C LEU A 4 -1.88 -0.09 26.32
N GLY A 5 -1.81 0.75 25.28
CA GLY A 5 -2.48 2.05 25.23
C GLY A 5 -1.56 3.26 25.47
N GLU A 6 -0.30 3.06 25.88
CA GLU A 6 0.70 4.14 25.93
C GLU A 6 1.21 4.52 24.53
N LYS A 7 1.65 5.77 24.37
CA LYS A 7 2.31 6.23 23.14
C LYS A 7 3.54 5.36 22.86
N GLY A 8 3.48 4.56 21.79
CA GLY A 8 4.56 3.67 21.37
C GLY A 8 4.27 2.17 21.57
N ALA A 9 3.16 1.80 22.21
CA ALA A 9 2.72 0.41 22.28
C ALA A 9 2.12 -0.06 20.93
N PRO A 10 2.32 -1.34 20.53
CA PRO A 10 1.59 -1.94 19.42
C PRO A 10 0.08 -1.92 19.69
N ALA A 11 -0.70 -1.85 18.61
CA ALA A 11 -2.13 -2.15 18.69
C ALA A 11 -2.33 -3.60 19.18
N CYS A 12 -3.39 -3.82 19.97
CA CYS A 12 -3.74 -5.13 20.46
C CYS A 12 -4.01 -6.08 19.28
N PHE A 13 -3.35 -7.24 19.27
CA PHE A 13 -3.50 -8.25 18.22
C PHE A 13 -4.68 -9.17 18.52
N HIS A 14 -5.60 -9.29 17.56
CA HIS A 14 -6.85 -10.04 17.72
C HIS A 14 -6.86 -11.41 17.03
N GLY A 15 -5.78 -11.77 16.32
CA GLY A 15 -5.68 -13.01 15.56
C GLY A 15 -5.99 -12.86 14.07
N ASP A 16 -5.93 -11.64 13.54
CA ASP A 16 -6.15 -11.39 12.11
C ASP A 16 -4.95 -11.86 11.29
N TYR A 17 -5.21 -12.65 10.23
CA TYR A 17 -4.16 -13.26 9.41
C TYR A 17 -3.34 -12.23 8.62
N ASP A 18 -3.94 -11.08 8.26
CA ASP A 18 -3.30 -9.97 7.55
C ASP A 18 -2.46 -9.07 8.47
N ALA A 19 -2.76 -9.08 9.77
CA ALA A 19 -2.07 -8.25 10.77
C ALA A 19 -0.91 -9.00 11.46
N VAL A 20 -0.88 -10.33 11.45
CA VAL A 20 0.06 -11.14 12.25
C VAL A 20 1.53 -10.84 11.92
N LYS A 21 1.87 -10.71 10.63
CA LYS A 21 3.24 -10.36 10.17
C LYS A 21 3.66 -8.98 10.66
N GLN A 22 2.78 -8.00 10.53
CA GLN A 22 3.07 -6.63 10.96
C GLN A 22 3.19 -6.54 12.49
N PHE A 23 2.33 -7.27 13.22
CA PHE A 23 2.36 -7.37 14.67
C PHE A 23 3.70 -7.92 15.18
N ILE A 24 4.14 -9.09 14.67
CA ILE A 24 5.41 -9.71 15.05
C ILE A 24 6.59 -8.79 14.73
N ARG A 25 6.58 -8.13 13.56
CA ARG A 25 7.63 -7.17 13.20
C ARG A 25 7.69 -5.99 14.18
N LYS A 26 6.56 -5.40 14.53
CA LYS A 26 6.50 -4.29 15.52
C LYS A 26 6.98 -4.75 16.90
N TYR A 27 6.56 -5.95 17.31
CA TYR A 27 7.01 -6.56 18.56
C TYR A 27 8.53 -6.75 18.59
N LYS A 28 9.14 -7.33 17.54
CA LYS A 28 10.60 -7.46 17.42
C LYS A 28 11.34 -6.14 17.50
N CYS A 29 10.83 -5.10 16.84
CA CYS A 29 11.40 -3.75 16.94
C CYS A 29 11.40 -3.24 18.39
N LEU A 30 10.32 -3.50 19.15
CA LEU A 30 10.26 -3.15 20.57
C LEU A 30 11.22 -3.99 21.40
N CYS A 31 11.31 -5.31 21.17
CA CYS A 31 12.29 -6.14 21.87
C CYS A 31 13.71 -5.60 21.69
N THR A 32 14.02 -5.17 20.48
CA THR A 32 15.32 -4.56 20.15
C THR A 32 15.49 -3.22 20.85
N ALA A 33 14.47 -2.34 20.83
CA ALA A 33 14.54 -1.02 21.47
C ALA A 33 14.69 -1.08 23.00
N TYR A 34 14.09 -2.09 23.64
CA TYR A 34 14.15 -2.30 25.09
C TYR A 34 15.20 -3.33 25.53
N ASN A 35 16.08 -3.78 24.62
CA ASN A 35 17.13 -4.77 24.89
C ASN A 35 16.61 -6.06 25.56
N LEU A 36 15.44 -6.56 25.14
CA LEU A 36 14.99 -7.90 25.53
C LEU A 36 15.84 -8.93 24.80
N ILE A 37 16.81 -9.50 25.52
CA ILE A 37 17.72 -10.52 25.00
C ILE A 37 17.15 -11.92 25.27
N ASP A 38 16.60 -12.12 26.47
CA ASP A 38 16.12 -13.42 26.92
C ASP A 38 14.90 -13.92 26.13
N SER A 39 14.87 -15.23 25.87
CA SER A 39 13.82 -15.87 25.08
C SER A 39 12.53 -16.06 25.88
N GLN A 40 12.63 -16.33 27.18
CA GLN A 40 11.47 -16.48 28.06
C GLN A 40 10.76 -15.13 28.24
N ASP A 41 11.52 -14.07 28.52
CA ASP A 41 10.97 -12.72 28.66
C ASP A 41 10.23 -12.27 27.38
N LYS A 42 10.70 -12.69 26.19
CA LYS A 42 10.00 -12.42 24.93
C LYS A 42 8.67 -13.17 24.85
N CYS A 43 8.66 -14.45 25.19
CA CYS A 43 7.43 -15.23 25.22
C CYS A 43 6.40 -14.61 26.16
N ASP A 44 6.82 -14.16 27.34
CA ASP A 44 5.88 -13.60 28.33
C ASP A 44 5.39 -12.20 27.92
N CYS A 45 6.29 -11.33 27.42
CA CYS A 45 5.92 -9.97 27.02
C CYS A 45 5.01 -9.91 25.79
N ILE A 46 5.02 -10.90 24.90
CA ILE A 46 4.12 -10.86 23.72
C ILE A 46 2.64 -10.90 24.16
N LEU A 47 2.33 -11.60 25.26
CA LEU A 47 0.97 -11.78 25.78
C LEU A 47 0.35 -10.47 26.25
N GLU A 48 1.16 -9.48 26.64
CA GLU A 48 0.68 -8.15 27.01
C GLU A 48 0.05 -7.41 25.83
N TYR A 49 0.45 -7.76 24.60
CA TYR A 49 -0.02 -7.13 23.36
C TYR A 49 -1.05 -7.95 22.58
N CYS A 50 -1.52 -9.05 23.17
CA CYS A 50 -2.50 -9.95 22.57
C CYS A 50 -3.86 -9.81 23.24
N SER A 51 -4.93 -10.03 22.45
CA SER A 51 -6.27 -10.17 23.00
C SER A 51 -6.37 -11.41 23.89
N ARG A 52 -7.40 -11.47 24.75
CA ARG A 52 -7.59 -12.60 25.67
C ARG A 52 -7.68 -13.95 24.95
N SER A 53 -8.32 -14.02 23.79
CA SER A 53 -8.43 -15.27 23.01
C SER A 53 -7.08 -15.72 22.47
N VAL A 54 -6.31 -14.79 21.89
CA VAL A 54 -4.97 -15.06 21.37
C VAL A 54 -4.02 -15.45 22.50
N ARG A 55 -4.12 -14.80 23.67
CA ARG A 55 -3.31 -15.14 24.84
C ARG A 55 -3.53 -16.57 25.31
N LEU A 56 -4.79 -16.99 25.48
CA LEU A 56 -5.12 -18.35 25.88
C LEU A 56 -4.62 -19.38 24.86
N PHE A 57 -4.65 -19.03 23.57
CA PHE A 57 -4.11 -19.87 22.52
C PHE A 57 -2.58 -19.98 22.62
N ILE A 58 -1.86 -18.87 22.73
CA ILE A 58 -0.39 -18.85 22.87
C ILE A 58 0.06 -19.63 24.11
N GLU A 59 -0.61 -19.45 25.26
CA GLU A 59 -0.30 -20.18 26.50
C GLU A 59 -0.49 -21.70 26.35
N SER A 60 -1.32 -22.15 25.41
CA SER A 60 -1.55 -23.57 25.12
C SER A 60 -0.47 -24.22 24.25
N LEU A 61 0.39 -23.43 23.60
CA LEU A 61 1.45 -23.93 22.72
C LEU A 61 2.62 -24.47 23.53
N THR A 62 3.16 -25.61 23.11
CA THR A 62 4.35 -26.22 23.73
C THR A 62 5.58 -25.33 23.56
N SER A 63 5.67 -24.57 22.47
CA SER A 63 6.74 -23.61 22.19
C SER A 63 6.79 -22.47 23.20
N TYR A 64 5.63 -22.03 23.69
CA TYR A 64 5.54 -21.06 24.79
C TYR A 64 5.98 -21.68 26.13
N GLN A 65 5.49 -22.89 26.44
CA GLN A 65 5.84 -23.60 27.68
C GLN A 65 7.33 -23.92 27.80
N ASN A 66 8.01 -24.12 26.67
CA ASN A 66 9.44 -24.37 26.61
C ASN A 66 10.29 -23.10 26.57
N GLY A 67 9.68 -21.90 26.54
CA GLY A 67 10.41 -20.63 26.48
C GLY A 67 11.12 -20.34 25.17
N ASN A 68 10.72 -21.01 24.08
CA ASN A 68 11.42 -20.91 22.80
C ASN A 68 10.74 -19.90 21.87
N TRP A 69 11.21 -18.65 21.92
CA TRP A 69 10.70 -17.57 21.08
C TRP A 69 10.73 -17.89 19.58
N SER A 70 11.82 -18.49 19.07
CA SER A 70 11.97 -18.75 17.63
C SER A 70 10.89 -19.69 17.12
N GLN A 71 10.60 -20.73 17.91
CA GLN A 71 9.60 -21.73 17.55
C GLN A 71 8.19 -21.20 17.79
N LEU A 72 8.00 -20.38 18.82
CA LEU A 72 6.73 -19.72 19.08
C LEU A 72 6.36 -18.73 17.95
N GLU A 73 7.34 -18.00 17.42
CA GLU A 73 7.14 -17.11 16.28
C GLU A 73 6.65 -17.89 15.05
N ASP A 74 7.33 -18.98 14.71
CA ASP A 74 6.95 -19.82 13.57
C ASP A 74 5.56 -20.44 13.76
N ASP A 75 5.24 -20.90 14.98
CA ASP A 75 3.92 -21.44 15.33
C ASP A 75 2.84 -20.37 15.18
N ILE A 76 3.05 -19.15 15.70
CA ILE A 76 2.09 -18.05 15.58
C ILE A 76 1.86 -17.71 14.10
N LEU A 77 2.93 -17.63 13.29
CA LEU A 77 2.81 -17.38 11.85
C LEU A 77 2.03 -18.49 11.14
N ASN A 78 2.27 -19.75 11.49
CA ASN A 78 1.61 -20.89 10.88
C ASN A 78 0.12 -21.01 11.29
N TYR A 79 -0.19 -20.90 12.58
CA TYR A 79 -1.55 -21.08 13.08
C TYR A 79 -2.51 -19.95 12.69
N TYR A 80 -2.00 -18.72 12.57
CA TYR A 80 -2.78 -17.60 12.04
C TYR A 80 -2.71 -17.49 10.52
N ASP A 81 -2.16 -18.51 9.84
CA ASP A 81 -2.10 -18.62 8.38
C ASP A 81 -1.56 -17.32 7.75
N ALA A 82 -0.39 -16.88 8.24
CA ALA A 82 0.27 -15.66 7.76
C ALA A 82 0.55 -15.70 6.25
N ASP A 83 0.53 -16.88 5.63
CA ASP A 83 0.67 -17.08 4.20
C ASP A 83 -0.58 -16.65 3.41
N LEU A 84 -1.76 -16.57 4.04
CA LEU A 84 -2.93 -15.94 3.41
C LEU A 84 -2.74 -14.44 3.20
N ASP A 85 -1.96 -13.75 4.04
CA ASP A 85 -1.56 -12.36 3.75
C ASP A 85 -0.68 -12.28 2.50
N ASP A 86 0.07 -13.36 2.20
CA ASP A 86 0.80 -13.49 0.93
C ASP A 86 -0.11 -13.81 -0.27
N THR A 87 -1.44 -13.79 -0.10
CA THR A 87 -2.44 -13.86 -1.18
C THR A 87 -3.24 -12.55 -1.36
N GLN A 88 -2.83 -11.46 -0.69
CA GLN A 88 -3.55 -10.17 -0.63
C GLN A 88 -4.09 -9.66 -1.98
N TYR A 89 -3.36 -9.89 -3.09
CA TYR A 89 -3.86 -9.57 -4.42
C TYR A 89 -3.77 -10.76 -5.37
N ILE A 90 -4.90 -11.06 -6.02
CA ILE A 90 -4.98 -12.07 -7.09
C ILE A 90 -4.84 -11.36 -8.45
N PRO A 91 -4.24 -11.94 -9.49
CA PRO A 91 -4.17 -11.34 -10.83
C PRO A 91 -5.54 -10.84 -11.34
N ASP A 92 -6.63 -11.54 -11.00
CA ASP A 92 -8.00 -11.12 -11.29
C ASP A 92 -8.37 -9.74 -10.70
N GLN A 93 -7.88 -9.43 -9.50
CA GLN A 93 -8.07 -8.11 -8.85
C GLN A 93 -7.32 -6.99 -9.56
N LEU A 94 -6.22 -7.30 -10.26
CA LEU A 94 -5.50 -6.37 -11.11
C LEU A 94 -6.27 -6.14 -12.41
N VAL A 95 -6.78 -7.21 -13.04
CA VAL A 95 -7.61 -7.11 -14.26
C VAL A 95 -8.86 -6.26 -14.00
N LYS A 96 -9.58 -6.51 -12.91
CA LYS A 96 -10.74 -5.70 -12.51
C LYS A 96 -10.40 -4.23 -12.25
N LEU A 97 -9.22 -3.96 -11.69
CA LEU A 97 -8.73 -2.59 -11.51
C LEU A 97 -8.48 -1.93 -12.87
N VAL A 98 -7.80 -2.64 -13.77
CA VAL A 98 -7.50 -2.17 -15.13
C VAL A 98 -8.79 -1.87 -15.89
N GLU A 99 -9.77 -2.77 -15.89
CA GLU A 99 -11.08 -2.56 -16.52
C GLU A 99 -11.81 -1.35 -15.95
N LYS A 100 -11.83 -1.21 -14.61
CA LYS A 100 -12.44 -0.05 -13.94
C LYS A 100 -11.80 1.26 -14.41
N TRP A 101 -10.47 1.33 -14.40
CA TRP A 101 -9.74 2.56 -14.74
C TRP A 101 -9.75 2.87 -16.23
N GLN A 102 -9.84 1.84 -17.10
CA GLN A 102 -9.98 2.01 -18.54
C GLN A 102 -11.21 2.84 -18.93
N HIS A 103 -12.26 2.82 -18.11
CA HIS A 103 -13.49 3.60 -18.32
C HIS A 103 -13.51 4.96 -17.61
N LEU A 104 -12.53 5.24 -16.73
CA LEU A 104 -12.45 6.49 -15.98
C LEU A 104 -11.57 7.50 -16.72
N LYS A 105 -12.17 8.61 -17.16
CA LYS A 105 -11.44 9.67 -17.86
C LYS A 105 -10.39 10.29 -16.94
N ILE A 106 -9.13 10.26 -17.37
CA ILE A 106 -8.00 10.88 -16.67
C ILE A 106 -7.74 12.25 -17.29
N SER A 107 -8.35 13.29 -16.71
CA SER A 107 -8.17 14.68 -17.16
C SER A 107 -7.26 15.51 -16.25
N GLU A 108 -7.07 15.10 -15.01
CA GLU A 108 -6.32 15.85 -14.00
C GLU A 108 -5.13 15.05 -13.49
N LEU A 109 -4.08 15.77 -13.08
CA LEU A 109 -2.91 15.18 -12.43
C LEU A 109 -3.27 14.43 -11.14
N THR A 110 -4.26 14.92 -10.39
CA THR A 110 -4.77 14.28 -9.16
C THR A 110 -5.31 12.88 -9.44
N ILE A 111 -6.13 12.74 -10.48
CA ILE A 111 -6.72 11.47 -10.94
C ILE A 111 -5.62 10.53 -11.46
N TRP A 112 -4.65 11.07 -12.20
CA TRP A 112 -3.50 10.32 -12.69
C TRP A 112 -2.63 9.74 -11.57
N LYS A 113 -2.28 10.56 -10.57
CA LYS A 113 -1.50 10.09 -9.40
C LYS A 113 -2.27 9.05 -8.59
N ARG A 114 -3.59 9.19 -8.45
CA ARG A 114 -4.44 8.17 -7.81
C ARG A 114 -4.43 6.86 -8.58
N TYR A 115 -4.52 6.90 -9.91
CA TYR A 115 -4.39 5.71 -10.75
C TYR A 115 -3.04 5.01 -10.53
N GLN A 116 -1.93 5.77 -10.57
CA GLN A 116 -0.60 5.24 -10.31
C GLN A 116 -0.53 4.55 -8.94
N GLN A 117 -1.00 5.19 -7.88
CA GLN A 117 -0.98 4.64 -6.53
C GLN A 117 -1.79 3.35 -6.42
N GLU A 118 -3.04 3.33 -6.89
CA GLU A 118 -3.89 2.14 -6.85
C GLU A 118 -3.28 0.99 -7.68
N PHE A 119 -2.75 1.30 -8.87
CA PHE A 119 -2.14 0.31 -9.75
C PHE A 119 -0.85 -0.28 -9.16
N PHE A 120 0.11 0.56 -8.74
CA PHE A 120 1.38 0.09 -8.20
C PHE A 120 1.22 -0.67 -6.88
N SER A 121 0.22 -0.31 -6.06
CA SER A 121 -0.07 -1.06 -4.82
C SER A 121 -0.40 -2.52 -5.13
N LYS A 122 -1.24 -2.80 -6.14
CA LYS A 122 -1.59 -4.17 -6.53
C LYS A 122 -0.54 -4.84 -7.40
N ALA A 123 -0.11 -4.17 -8.47
CA ALA A 123 0.79 -4.73 -9.46
C ALA A 123 2.21 -4.92 -8.90
N GLY A 124 2.70 -3.99 -8.07
CA GLY A 124 4.01 -4.11 -7.42
C GLY A 124 4.08 -5.32 -6.48
N TRP A 125 3.00 -5.56 -5.74
CA TRP A 125 2.88 -6.76 -4.91
C TRP A 125 2.88 -8.05 -5.76
N LEU A 126 2.11 -8.08 -6.86
CA LEU A 126 2.05 -9.23 -7.77
C LEU A 126 3.41 -9.55 -8.43
N VAL A 127 4.17 -8.52 -8.81
CA VAL A 127 5.55 -8.66 -9.32
C VAL A 127 6.47 -9.20 -8.23
N SER A 128 6.37 -8.68 -7.00
CA SER A 128 7.24 -9.11 -5.88
C SER A 128 7.06 -10.59 -5.52
N LYS A 129 5.86 -11.14 -5.75
CA LYS A 129 5.55 -12.56 -5.60
C LYS A 129 5.84 -13.40 -6.85
N GLY A 130 6.27 -12.79 -7.95
CA GLY A 130 6.55 -13.48 -9.22
C GLY A 130 5.31 -13.99 -9.95
N LEU A 131 4.12 -13.47 -9.62
CA LEU A 131 2.86 -13.86 -10.25
C LEU A 131 2.67 -13.19 -11.62
N ILE A 132 3.31 -12.05 -11.84
CA ILE A 132 3.35 -11.34 -13.13
C ILE A 132 4.78 -10.87 -13.43
N ASN A 133 5.14 -10.87 -14.71
CA ASN A 133 6.42 -10.34 -15.17
C ASN A 133 6.34 -8.82 -15.40
N GLU A 134 7.50 -8.15 -15.48
CA GLU A 134 7.58 -6.70 -15.76
C GLU A 134 6.90 -6.31 -17.08
N ASP A 135 7.01 -7.15 -18.12
CA ASP A 135 6.33 -6.92 -19.40
C ASP A 135 4.79 -6.96 -19.26
N MET A 136 4.27 -7.89 -18.45
CA MET A 136 2.85 -7.98 -18.16
C MET A 136 2.39 -6.78 -17.32
N GLN A 137 3.19 -6.37 -16.34
CA GLN A 137 2.94 -5.16 -15.55
C GLN A 137 2.84 -3.92 -16.45
N ALA A 138 3.77 -3.76 -17.39
CA ALA A 138 3.75 -2.66 -18.35
C ALA A 138 2.52 -2.71 -19.26
N GLY A 139 2.13 -3.90 -19.71
CA GLY A 139 0.91 -4.13 -20.47
C GLY A 139 -0.34 -3.72 -19.67
N TYR A 140 -0.52 -4.26 -18.46
CA TYR A 140 -1.65 -3.94 -17.60
C TYR A 140 -1.71 -2.45 -17.26
N PHE A 141 -0.57 -1.80 -17.05
CA PHE A 141 -0.50 -0.36 -16.84
C PHE A 141 -1.03 0.38 -18.07
N TRP A 142 -0.53 0.06 -19.26
CA TRP A 142 -1.01 0.68 -20.50
C TRP A 142 -2.51 0.46 -20.74
N TYR A 143 -3.01 -0.75 -20.49
CA TYR A 143 -4.43 -1.08 -20.68
C TYR A 143 -5.35 -0.44 -19.64
N GLY A 144 -4.85 -0.07 -18.46
CA GLY A 144 -5.64 0.60 -17.42
C GLY A 144 -5.85 2.09 -17.66
N ILE A 145 -5.10 2.69 -18.59
CA ILE A 145 -5.26 4.10 -18.96
C ILE A 145 -6.50 4.24 -19.84
N ASP A 146 -7.31 5.28 -19.63
CA ASP A 146 -8.47 5.51 -20.49
C ASP A 146 -8.09 5.65 -21.96
N HIS A 147 -8.97 5.18 -22.85
CA HIS A 147 -8.67 5.09 -24.28
C HIS A 147 -8.39 6.45 -24.94
N THR A 148 -8.96 7.55 -24.44
CA THR A 148 -8.73 8.89 -25.00
C THR A 148 -7.36 9.41 -24.60
N PHE A 149 -7.03 9.31 -23.32
CA PHE A 149 -5.75 9.75 -22.80
C PHE A 149 -4.60 8.89 -23.33
N ARG A 150 -4.82 7.57 -23.45
CA ARG A 150 -3.87 6.64 -24.05
C ARG A 150 -3.49 7.03 -25.48
N LYS A 151 -4.46 7.43 -26.32
CA LYS A 151 -4.18 7.93 -27.68
C LYS A 151 -3.31 9.19 -27.68
N ASN A 152 -3.56 10.12 -26.76
CA ASN A 152 -2.75 11.33 -26.64
C ASN A 152 -1.31 11.00 -26.24
N ILE A 153 -1.13 10.07 -25.31
CA ILE A 153 0.20 9.58 -24.90
C ILE A 153 0.88 8.86 -26.07
N GLU A 154 0.16 8.02 -26.82
CA GLU A 154 0.68 7.28 -27.97
C GLU A 154 1.16 8.22 -29.09
N LEU A 155 0.40 9.27 -29.39
CA LEU A 155 0.82 10.31 -30.34
C LEU A 155 2.13 10.98 -29.92
N HIS A 156 2.27 11.32 -28.63
CA HIS A 156 3.51 11.88 -28.10
C HIS A 156 4.66 10.87 -28.09
N LEU A 157 4.40 9.60 -27.77
CA LEU A 157 5.39 8.53 -27.80
C LEU A 157 5.96 8.35 -29.20
N LEU A 158 5.11 8.29 -30.22
CA LEU A 158 5.52 8.15 -31.61
C LEU A 158 6.29 9.38 -32.12
N ALA A 159 5.90 10.58 -31.68
CA ALA A 159 6.60 11.82 -32.03
C ALA A 159 8.00 11.92 -31.40
N CYS A 160 8.16 11.48 -30.15
CA CYS A 160 9.44 11.56 -29.43
C CYS A 160 10.36 10.35 -29.68
N ASN A 161 9.82 9.16 -29.98
CA ASN A 161 10.57 7.91 -30.03
C ASN A 161 10.17 7.04 -31.24
N SER A 162 10.71 7.36 -32.41
CA SER A 162 10.44 6.65 -33.69
C SER A 162 10.91 5.17 -33.74
N HIS A 163 11.67 4.69 -32.73
CA HIS A 163 12.25 3.35 -32.72
C HIS A 163 11.58 2.34 -31.77
N LEU A 164 10.54 2.75 -31.03
CA LEU A 164 9.79 1.82 -30.19
C LEU A 164 8.89 0.95 -31.08
N GLY A 165 9.19 -0.35 -31.12
CA GLY A 165 8.38 -1.32 -31.86
C GLY A 165 6.98 -1.46 -31.26
N ILE A 166 5.96 -1.50 -32.11
CA ILE A 166 4.52 -1.63 -31.77
C ILE A 166 4.22 -2.97 -31.04
N ASP A 167 5.15 -3.91 -31.08
CA ASP A 167 4.97 -5.29 -30.61
C ASP A 167 5.23 -5.50 -29.11
N LYS A 168 5.70 -4.47 -28.38
CA LYS A 168 5.98 -4.56 -26.94
C LYS A 168 5.28 -3.47 -26.14
N ALA A 169 4.93 -3.79 -24.89
CA ALA A 169 4.39 -2.83 -23.95
C ALA A 169 5.38 -1.67 -23.74
N TYR A 170 4.85 -0.44 -23.71
CA TYR A 170 5.68 0.75 -23.48
C TYR A 170 6.28 0.73 -22.07
N PRO A 171 7.54 1.15 -21.89
CA PRO A 171 8.13 1.26 -20.55
C PRO A 171 7.29 2.19 -19.67
N ILE A 172 6.88 1.69 -18.49
CA ILE A 172 5.99 2.41 -17.56
C ILE A 172 6.54 3.81 -17.23
N LYS A 173 7.85 3.94 -17.01
CA LYS A 173 8.51 5.22 -16.70
C LYS A 173 8.30 6.27 -17.79
N LEU A 174 8.37 5.85 -19.05
CA LEU A 174 8.21 6.74 -20.21
C LEU A 174 6.76 7.19 -20.34
N VAL A 175 5.82 6.27 -20.14
CA VAL A 175 4.37 6.57 -20.13
C VAL A 175 4.05 7.57 -19.02
N ILE A 176 4.62 7.38 -17.82
CA ILE A 176 4.45 8.30 -16.69
C ILE A 176 4.96 9.70 -17.01
N GLN A 177 6.16 9.82 -17.55
CA GLN A 177 6.73 11.11 -17.89
C GLN A 177 5.86 11.87 -18.88
N ILE A 178 5.46 11.22 -19.98
CA ILE A 178 4.65 11.86 -21.03
C ILE A 178 3.25 12.21 -20.51
N ALA A 179 2.64 11.34 -19.72
CA ALA A 179 1.34 11.61 -19.11
C ALA A 179 1.40 12.83 -18.18
N GLU A 180 2.46 12.97 -17.39
CA GLU A 180 2.67 14.13 -16.52
C GLU A 180 2.91 15.40 -17.34
N GLU A 181 3.72 15.35 -18.40
CA GLU A 181 3.91 16.50 -19.31
C GLU A 181 2.59 16.94 -19.99
N LEU A 182 1.74 15.99 -20.37
CA LEU A 182 0.43 16.26 -20.96
C LEU A 182 -0.54 16.90 -19.96
N LEU A 183 -0.52 16.45 -18.71
CA LEU A 183 -1.40 16.96 -17.65
C LEU A 183 -0.88 18.25 -17.01
N GLU A 184 0.43 18.51 -17.04
CA GLU A 184 1.05 19.77 -16.61
C GLU A 184 0.91 20.91 -17.64
N ARG A 185 0.64 20.57 -18.90
CA ARG A 185 0.59 21.52 -20.02
C ARG A 185 -0.70 22.31 -20.16
N ASP A 186 -1.66 22.14 -19.25
CA ASP A 186 -2.79 23.06 -19.12
C ASP A 186 -2.39 24.43 -18.55
N ARG A 187 -1.11 24.71 -18.25
CA ARG A 187 -0.67 26.06 -17.81
C ARG A 187 -0.99 27.18 -18.80
N PHE A 188 -0.88 26.96 -20.12
CA PHE A 188 -1.14 28.03 -21.08
C PHE A 188 -2.65 28.35 -21.23
N GLU A 189 -3.51 27.33 -21.17
CA GLU A 189 -4.97 27.54 -21.20
C GLU A 189 -5.52 27.98 -19.84
N HIS A 190 -4.95 27.51 -18.73
CA HIS A 190 -5.30 27.97 -17.39
C HIS A 190 -4.84 29.42 -17.13
N ASP A 191 -3.82 29.91 -17.85
CA ASP A 191 -3.44 31.34 -17.90
C ASP A 191 -4.37 32.17 -18.80
N LEU A 192 -5.01 31.56 -19.82
CA LEU A 192 -6.02 32.21 -20.67
C LEU A 192 -7.41 32.26 -19.99
N VAL A 193 -7.79 31.21 -19.28
CA VAL A 193 -9.02 31.12 -18.48
C VAL A 193 -8.75 31.74 -17.11
N GLY A 194 -8.60 33.06 -17.10
CA GLY A 194 -8.35 33.84 -15.89
C GLY A 194 -9.29 33.45 -14.75
N ALA A 195 -8.70 32.99 -13.64
CA ALA A 195 -9.22 33.08 -12.28
C ALA A 195 -10.74 32.87 -12.10
N ASN A 196 -11.32 31.78 -12.64
CA ASN A 196 -12.68 31.40 -12.23
C ASN A 196 -12.97 29.88 -12.26
N SER A 197 -12.00 29.04 -11.88
CA SER A 197 -12.33 27.69 -11.42
C SER A 197 -12.66 27.78 -9.92
N LYS A 198 -13.95 27.73 -9.58
CA LYS A 198 -14.38 27.50 -8.20
C LYS A 198 -13.63 26.27 -7.66
N ARG A 199 -12.92 26.43 -6.55
CA ARG A 199 -12.31 25.31 -5.82
C ARG A 199 -13.39 24.26 -5.52
N PRO A 200 -13.14 22.96 -5.75
CA PRO A 200 -14.04 21.91 -5.28
C PRO A 200 -14.21 21.99 -3.75
N ASP A 201 -15.46 21.96 -3.27
CA ASP A 201 -15.86 22.16 -1.87
C ASP A 201 -15.29 21.15 -0.86
N TRP A 202 -14.49 20.16 -1.28
CA TRP A 202 -13.88 19.19 -0.36
C TRP A 202 -12.62 19.71 0.35
N TYR A 203 -12.24 20.98 0.13
CA TYR A 203 -11.13 21.64 0.81
C TYR A 203 -11.56 22.55 1.99
N THR A 204 -12.71 22.28 2.61
CA THR A 204 -13.04 22.86 3.93
C THR A 204 -12.73 21.83 5.02
N GLN A 205 -11.45 21.54 5.20
CA GLN A 205 -10.93 21.14 6.50
C GLN A 205 -9.86 22.16 6.87
N SER A 206 -10.31 23.26 7.48
CA SER A 206 -9.43 24.02 8.37
C SER A 206 -9.75 23.59 9.79
N GLU A 207 -8.74 22.94 10.34
CA GLU A 207 -8.44 22.76 11.75
C GLU A 207 -8.88 23.99 12.57
N SER A 208 -9.69 23.73 13.59
CA SER A 208 -9.94 24.64 14.70
C SER A 208 -9.26 24.03 15.91
N ASP A 209 -7.95 24.28 16.02
CA ASP A 209 -7.24 24.24 17.29
C ASP A 209 -6.99 25.70 17.65
N ASP A 210 -7.74 26.24 18.60
CA ASP A 210 -7.13 27.12 19.60
C ASP A 210 -7.97 27.22 20.87
N SER A 211 -7.19 27.39 21.92
CA SER A 211 -7.41 27.32 23.35
C SER A 211 -8.13 28.56 23.88
N GLU A 212 -8.84 28.45 25.02
CA GLU A 212 -8.63 29.27 26.24
C GLU A 212 -9.78 29.13 27.26
N ASP A 213 -9.36 29.18 28.53
CA ASP A 213 -10.12 29.13 29.79
C ASP A 213 -11.33 30.08 29.88
N ASN A 214 -12.33 29.73 30.71
CA ASN A 214 -12.67 30.50 31.93
C ASN A 214 -13.88 29.93 32.71
N GLU A 215 -13.72 29.97 34.04
CA GLU A 215 -14.64 29.82 35.20
C GLU A 215 -15.23 28.44 35.58
#